data_AF-A0A3P7SSQ4-F1
#
_entry.id   AF-A0A3P7SSQ4-F1
#
_cell.length_a   1.000
_cell.length_b   1.000
_cell.length_c   1.000
_cell.angle_alpha   90.00
_cell.angle_beta   90.00
_cell.angle_gamma   90.00
#
_symmetry.space_group_name_H-M   'P 1'
#
loop_
_entity.id
_entity.type
_entity.pdbx_description
1 polymer ?
#
loop_
_entity_poly.entity_id
_entity_poly.type
_entity_poly.pdbx_seq_one_letter_code
_entity_poly.pdbx_strand_id
1 'polypeptide(L)'
;MQAAGFWADFIDPSSGRPYLGQYTNATLMETDERYNDLGFIVKDLGCCKVLEHISWGSKVFVGTIFTDAAMHTQIVKNIVSEFDAN
;
A
#
# COMPACT_ATOMS: atom_id res chain seq x y z
N MET A 1 6.70 13.18 -4.28
CA MET A 1 5.32 13.46 -4.70
C MET A 1 4.90 14.89 -4.36
N GLN A 2 4.75 15.26 -3.09
CA GLN A 2 4.28 16.60 -2.68
C GLN A 2 5.15 17.76 -3.18
N ALA A 3 6.48 17.62 -3.13
CA ALA A 3 7.41 18.62 -3.66
C ALA A 3 7.26 18.84 -5.18
N ALA A 4 6.69 17.88 -5.91
CA ALA A 4 6.38 17.98 -7.34
C ALA A 4 4.95 18.51 -7.61
N GLY A 5 4.21 18.90 -6.58
CA GLY A 5 2.86 19.45 -6.70
C GLY A 5 1.71 18.44 -6.70
N PHE A 6 2.00 17.15 -6.48
CA PHE A 6 0.98 16.08 -6.42
C PHE A 6 0.52 15.83 -4.98
N TRP A 7 -0.77 15.54 -4.78
CA TRP A 7 -1.22 14.96 -3.53
C TRP A 7 -0.60 13.58 -3.35
N ALA A 8 -0.12 13.31 -2.14
CA ALA A 8 0.26 11.98 -1.72
C ALA A 8 0.13 11.86 -0.21
N ASP A 9 -0.32 10.69 0.23
CA ASP A 9 -0.40 10.27 1.62
C ASP A 9 -0.09 8.76 1.69
N PHE A 10 0.11 8.23 2.88
CA PHE A 10 0.25 6.80 3.10
C PHE A 10 -0.58 6.37 4.31
N ILE A 11 -0.90 5.09 4.37
CA ILE A 11 -1.58 4.50 5.52
C ILE A 11 -0.53 4.07 6.53
N ASP A 12 -0.56 4.61 7.74
CA ASP A 12 0.22 4.10 8.86
C ASP A 12 -0.24 2.68 9.19
N PRO A 13 0.58 1.64 8.96
CA PRO A 13 0.16 0.26 9.13
C PRO A 13 -0.22 -0.08 10.58
N SER A 14 0.32 0.65 11.58
CA SER A 14 0.03 0.38 12.98
C SER A 14 -1.39 0.76 13.40
N SER A 15 -1.99 1.73 12.70
CA SER A 15 -3.32 2.25 13.00
C SER A 15 -4.34 2.01 11.88
N GLY A 16 -3.85 1.65 10.68
CA GLY A 16 -4.63 1.51 9.47
C GLY A 16 -5.18 2.84 8.93
N ARG A 17 -4.62 3.99 9.33
CA ARG A 17 -5.18 5.32 9.03
C ARG A 17 -4.25 6.18 8.17
N PRO A 18 -4.78 7.18 7.46
CA PRO A 18 -3.95 8.17 6.76
C PRO A 18 -2.96 8.84 7.72
N TYR A 19 -1.71 8.97 7.30
CA TYR A 19 -0.65 9.57 8.11
C TYR A 19 -0.71 11.10 8.10
N LEU A 20 -0.98 11.71 6.95
CA LEU A 20 -1.08 13.16 6.79
C LEU A 20 -2.52 13.67 6.85
N GLY A 21 -3.47 12.84 6.42
CA GLY A 21 -4.90 13.14 6.45
C GLY A 21 -5.50 13.26 7.85
N GLN A 22 -6.73 13.77 7.91
CA GLN A 22 -7.48 13.81 9.17
C GLN A 22 -7.92 12.40 9.58
N TYR A 23 -8.24 12.24 10.87
CA TYR A 23 -8.84 11.00 11.39
C TYR A 23 -10.12 10.64 10.62
N THR A 24 -10.22 9.39 10.17
CA THR A 24 -11.39 8.82 9.49
C THR A 24 -11.88 7.56 10.20
N ASN A 25 -13.16 7.20 10.12
CA ASN A 25 -13.60 5.91 10.67
C ASN A 25 -13.15 4.71 9.82
N ALA A 26 -12.85 4.93 8.54
CA ALA A 26 -12.32 3.90 7.66
C ALA A 26 -10.84 3.61 7.97
N THR A 27 -10.46 2.35 7.87
CA THR A 27 -9.08 1.87 8.03
C THR A 27 -8.68 0.96 6.87
N LEU A 28 -7.38 0.77 6.67
CA LEU A 28 -6.77 -0.24 5.80
C LEU A 28 -5.64 -0.91 6.59
N MET A 29 -5.93 -2.05 7.20
CA MET A 29 -4.97 -2.78 8.05
C MET A 29 -3.98 -3.59 7.21
N GLU A 30 -2.87 -4.03 7.80
CA GLU A 30 -1.76 -4.72 7.13
C GLU A 30 -2.13 -6.06 6.47
N THR A 31 -3.23 -6.70 6.89
CA THR A 31 -3.75 -7.95 6.29
C THR A 31 -5.17 -7.79 5.73
N ASP A 32 -5.52 -6.60 5.28
CA ASP A 32 -6.84 -6.30 4.74
C ASP A 32 -7.16 -7.12 3.48
N GLU A 33 -8.39 -7.61 3.36
CA GLU A 33 -8.80 -8.46 2.23
C GLU A 33 -8.74 -7.78 0.88
N ARG A 34 -8.80 -6.44 0.86
CA ARG A 34 -8.64 -5.63 -0.37
C ARG A 34 -7.27 -5.79 -1.01
N TYR A 35 -6.27 -6.29 -0.28
CA TYR A 35 -4.97 -6.61 -0.89
C TYR A 35 -5.03 -7.79 -1.88
N ASN A 36 -6.09 -8.61 -1.87
CA ASN A 36 -6.32 -9.61 -2.93
C ASN A 36 -6.41 -8.96 -4.31
N ASP A 37 -7.05 -7.79 -4.41
CA ASP A 37 -7.19 -7.04 -5.66
C ASP A 37 -5.90 -6.27 -6.05
N LEU A 38 -4.89 -6.29 -5.17
CA LEU A 38 -3.62 -5.58 -5.31
C LEU A 38 -2.42 -6.53 -5.47
N GLY A 39 -2.66 -7.79 -5.83
CA GLY A 39 -1.62 -8.76 -6.17
C GLY A 39 -1.08 -9.60 -5.01
N PHE A 40 -1.71 -9.54 -3.84
CA PHE A 40 -1.38 -10.41 -2.70
C PHE A 40 -2.40 -11.54 -2.56
N ILE A 41 -2.06 -12.56 -1.78
CA ILE A 41 -3.00 -13.61 -1.35
C ILE A 41 -3.34 -13.34 0.10
N VAL A 42 -4.61 -13.10 0.42
CA VAL A 42 -5.06 -12.93 1.81
C VAL A 42 -5.92 -14.11 2.22
N LYS A 43 -5.44 -14.88 3.21
CA LYS A 43 -6.14 -16.04 3.78
C LYS A 43 -6.91 -15.61 5.01
N ASP A 44 -8.21 -15.90 5.05
CA ASP A 44 -9.05 -15.70 6.22
C ASP A 44 -9.02 -16.95 7.12
N LEU A 45 -8.55 -16.78 8.36
CA LEU A 45 -8.47 -17.83 9.38
C LEU A 45 -9.58 -17.69 10.45
N GLY A 46 -10.61 -16.89 10.18
CA GLY A 46 -11.75 -16.61 11.05
C GLY A 46 -11.47 -15.50 12.06
N CYS A 47 -10.48 -15.68 12.95
CA CYS A 47 -10.12 -14.68 13.95
C CYS A 47 -9.04 -13.68 13.48
N CYS A 48 -8.32 -14.02 12.41
CA CYS A 48 -7.29 -13.20 11.83
C CYS A 48 -7.18 -13.46 10.32
N LYS A 49 -6.47 -12.57 9.63
CA LYS A 49 -6.12 -12.73 8.23
C LYS A 49 -4.60 -12.84 8.11
N VAL A 50 -4.13 -13.60 7.13
CA VAL A 50 -2.71 -13.72 6.79
C VAL A 50 -2.52 -13.24 5.37
N LEU A 51 -1.67 -12.23 5.20
CA LEU A 51 -1.26 -11.76 3.88
C LEU A 51 0.00 -12.52 3.44
N GLU A 52 -0.01 -13.01 2.20
CA GLU A 52 1.10 -13.71 1.57
C GLU A 52 1.49 -13.05 0.24
N HIS A 53 2.80 -12.87 0.04
CA HIS A 53 3.39 -12.49 -1.24
C HIS A 53 3.76 -13.73 -2.05
N ILE A 54 3.59 -13.69 -3.37
CA ILE A 54 3.79 -14.86 -4.24
C ILE A 54 5.20 -15.47 -4.15
N SER A 55 6.23 -14.65 -3.94
CA SER A 55 7.62 -15.10 -3.83
C SER A 55 8.11 -15.28 -2.39
N TRP A 56 7.49 -14.61 -1.41
CA TRP A 56 8.00 -14.53 -0.03
C TRP A 56 7.09 -15.19 1.01
N GLY A 57 5.93 -15.71 0.58
CA GLY A 57 4.92 -16.26 1.48
C GLY A 57 4.48 -15.22 2.51
N SER A 58 4.28 -15.65 3.75
CA SER A 58 3.89 -14.78 4.87
C SER A 58 5.06 -14.00 5.51
N LYS A 59 6.28 -14.06 4.96
CA LYS A 59 7.46 -13.35 5.49
C LYS A 59 7.53 -11.93 4.94
N VAL A 60 6.43 -11.19 5.06
CA VAL A 60 6.27 -9.86 4.48
C VAL A 60 5.57 -8.91 5.44
N PHE A 61 5.84 -7.63 5.27
CA PHE A 61 5.10 -6.54 5.91
C PHE A 61 4.74 -5.53 4.82
N VAL A 62 3.46 -5.20 4.68
CA VAL A 62 2.94 -4.39 3.57
C VAL A 62 2.50 -3.03 4.08
N GLY A 63 2.93 -1.98 3.38
CA GLY A 63 2.44 -0.62 3.52
C GLY A 63 1.91 -0.10 2.19
N THR A 64 0.98 0.87 2.24
CA THR A 64 0.34 1.41 1.04
C THR A 64 0.48 2.93 0.99
N ILE A 65 0.97 3.42 -0.15
CA ILE A 65 1.07 4.84 -0.48
C ILE A 65 0.03 5.15 -1.56
N PHE A 66 -0.67 6.27 -1.40
CA PHE A 66 -1.64 6.78 -2.36
C PHE A 66 -1.18 8.12 -2.91
N THR A 67 -1.49 8.38 -4.18
CA THR A 67 -1.16 9.65 -4.85
C THR A 67 -2.13 9.92 -6.00
N ASP A 68 -2.31 11.20 -6.34
CA ASP A 68 -3.07 11.63 -7.52
C ASP A 68 -2.19 11.74 -8.79
N ALA A 69 -0.87 11.54 -8.65
CA ALA A 69 0.05 11.57 -9.77
C ALA A 69 -0.25 10.43 -10.75
N ALA A 70 -0.51 10.76 -12.01
CA ALA A 70 -0.78 9.76 -13.03
C ALA A 70 0.48 8.94 -13.38
N MET A 71 0.29 7.67 -13.80
CA MET A 71 1.37 6.74 -14.19
C MET A 71 2.33 7.29 -15.26
N HIS A 72 1.84 8.17 -16.13
CA HIS A 72 2.66 8.74 -17.22
C HIS A 72 3.58 9.88 -16.75
N THR A 73 3.41 10.39 -15.53
CA THR A 73 4.26 11.46 -14.98
C THR A 73 5.69 10.95 -14.75
N GLN A 74 6.68 11.82 -14.98
CA GLN A 74 8.10 11.41 -14.89
C GLN A 74 8.46 10.93 -13.48
N ILE A 75 7.90 11.55 -12.44
CA ILE A 75 8.17 11.17 -11.05
C ILE A 75 7.70 9.74 -10.76
N VAL A 76 6.50 9.36 -11.23
CA VAL A 76 5.98 8.00 -11.05
C VAL A 76 6.80 7.00 -11.86
N LYS A 77 7.12 7.32 -13.12
CA LYS A 77 7.98 6.47 -13.95
C LYS A 77 9.33 6.18 -13.30
N ASN A 78 9.97 7.21 -12.72
CA ASN A 78 11.25 7.06 -12.03
C ASN A 78 11.12 6.12 -10.83
N ILE A 79 10.08 6.32 -10.00
CA ILE A 79 9.80 5.46 -8.84
C ILE A 79 9.61 4.01 -9.29
N VAL A 80 8.73 3.75 -10.26
CA VAL A 80 8.46 2.39 -10.75
C VAL A 80 9.72 1.74 -11.32
N SER A 81 10.51 2.47 -12.12
CA SER A 81 11.75 1.94 -12.69
C SER A 81 12.83 1.58 -11.67
N GLU A 82 12.84 2.23 -10.50
CA GLU A 82 13.77 1.92 -9.41
C GLU A 82 13.44 0.56 -8.76
N PHE A 83 12.17 0.17 -8.72
CA PHE A 83 11.72 -1.09 -8.13
C PHE A 83 11.70 -2.25 -9.12
N ASP A 84 11.35 -2.01 -10.40
CA ASP A 84 11.39 -3.04 -11.44
C ASP A 84 12.82 -3.51 -11.78
N ALA A 85 13.84 -2.77 -11.35
CA ALA A 85 15.26 -3.10 -11.58
C ALA A 85 15.82 -4.15 -10.59
N ASN A 86 15.03 -4.65 -9.64
CA ASN A 86 15.41 -5.66 -8.64
C ASN A 86 14.59 -6.94 -8.77
#